data_AF-A0AAV6AQP8-F1
#
_entry.id   AF-A0AAV6AQP8-F1
#
_cell.length_a   1.000
_cell.length_b   1.000
_cell.length_c   1.000
_cell.angle_alpha   90.00
_cell.angle_beta   90.00
_cell.angle_gamma   90.00
#
_symmetry.space_group_name_H-M   'P 1'
#
loop_
_entity.id
_entity.type
_entity.pdbx_description
1 polymer ?
#
loop_
_entity_poly.entity_id
_entity_poly.type
_entity_poly.pdbx_seq_one_letter_code
_entity_poly.pdbx_strand_id
1 'polypeptide(L)'
;MNVASQRSWNRAHALALTALLILFFGRVAAQLVQWLWPTPLLPDFAAWQSGLLPYRVLLVAQLVILALVLHQIGQIWSGRARPRRTLGSVLLALGALYMAGAAFRLAAGVAKLIDLPFFQAILPSVFHMVLAGVVLVLGDFHFRGAGVRRGGPD
;
A
#
# COMPACT_ATOMS: atom_id res chain seq x y z
N MET A 1 11.65 25.56 1.44
CA MET A 1 10.46 25.23 0.63
C MET A 1 9.30 26.10 1.12
N ASN A 2 8.59 26.83 0.26
CA ASN A 2 7.52 27.76 0.66
C ASN A 2 6.21 27.00 1.01
N VAL A 3 5.37 27.54 1.88
CA VAL A 3 4.06 27.02 2.31
C VAL A 3 3.17 26.59 1.13
N ALA A 4 3.14 27.36 0.04
CA ALA A 4 2.36 27.02 -1.15
C ALA A 4 2.81 25.69 -1.79
N SER A 5 4.13 25.50 -1.94
CA SER A 5 4.69 24.25 -2.43
C SER A 5 4.45 23.08 -1.47
N GLN A 6 4.54 23.29 -0.15
CA GLN A 6 4.23 22.23 0.82
C GLN A 6 2.78 21.75 0.70
N ARG A 7 1.82 22.65 0.46
CA ARG A 7 0.41 22.29 0.26
C ARG A 7 0.20 21.47 -1.01
N SER A 8 0.84 21.82 -2.12
CA SER A 8 0.72 21.04 -3.37
C SER A 8 1.33 19.64 -3.24
N TRP A 9 2.48 19.52 -2.58
CA TRP A 9 3.08 18.21 -2.27
C TRP A 9 2.16 17.37 -1.37
N ASN A 10 1.62 17.92 -0.29
CA ASN A 10 0.71 17.17 0.58
C ASN A 10 -0.53 16.68 -0.18
N ARG A 11 -1.10 17.51 -1.06
CA ARG A 11 -2.22 17.11 -1.93
C ARG A 11 -1.82 15.99 -2.89
N ALA A 12 -0.67 16.09 -3.53
CA ALA A 12 -0.18 15.03 -4.42
C ALA A 12 -0.01 13.68 -3.69
N HIS A 13 0.57 13.69 -2.48
CA HIS A 13 0.66 12.49 -1.65
C HIS A 13 -0.71 11.94 -1.27
N ALA A 14 -1.64 12.80 -0.85
CA ALA A 14 -2.99 12.38 -0.49
C ALA A 14 -3.75 11.78 -1.68
N LEU A 15 -3.60 12.36 -2.87
CA LEU A 15 -4.17 11.82 -4.12
C LEU A 15 -3.56 10.48 -4.49
N ALA A 16 -2.23 10.35 -4.42
CA ALA A 16 -1.54 9.08 -4.69
C ALA A 16 -1.98 7.98 -3.70
N LEU A 17 -2.04 8.30 -2.40
CA LEU A 17 -2.55 7.38 -1.38
C LEU A 17 -4.03 7.02 -1.63
N THR A 18 -4.85 7.97 -2.08
CA THR A 18 -6.27 7.72 -2.40
C THR A 18 -6.40 6.77 -3.58
N ALA A 19 -5.63 6.97 -4.66
CA ALA A 19 -5.63 6.08 -5.81
C ALA A 19 -5.21 4.65 -5.41
N LEU A 20 -4.14 4.51 -4.63
CA LEU A 20 -3.67 3.22 -4.13
C LEU A 20 -4.68 2.57 -3.16
N LEU A 21 -5.35 3.37 -2.32
CA LEU A 21 -6.41 2.90 -1.44
C LEU A 21 -7.60 2.35 -2.23
N ILE A 22 -8.01 3.03 -3.30
CA ILE A 22 -9.09 2.56 -4.19
C ILE A 22 -8.72 1.22 -4.82
N LEU A 23 -7.49 1.06 -5.31
CA LEU A 23 -7.00 -0.21 -5.87
C LEU A 23 -7.01 -1.33 -4.82
N PHE A 24 -6.50 -1.05 -3.61
CA PHE A 24 -6.49 -2.02 -2.52
C PHE A 24 -7.89 -2.37 -2.03
N PHE A 25 -8.78 -1.38 -1.92
CA PHE A 25 -10.19 -1.59 -1.58
C PHE A 25 -10.90 -2.44 -2.64
N GLY A 26 -10.76 -2.10 -3.91
CA GLY A 26 -11.35 -2.85 -5.03
C GLY A 26 -10.93 -4.32 -5.00
N ARG A 27 -9.67 -4.60 -4.64
CA ARG A 27 -9.19 -5.95 -4.38
C ARG A 27 -9.88 -6.64 -3.21
N VAL A 28 -9.95 -5.99 -2.06
CA VAL A 28 -10.60 -6.58 -0.86
C VAL A 28 -12.07 -6.87 -1.16
N ALA A 29 -12.76 -5.94 -1.83
CA ALA A 29 -14.14 -6.10 -2.25
C ALA A 29 -14.30 -7.25 -3.26
N ALA A 30 -13.48 -7.32 -4.30
CA ALA A 30 -13.54 -8.39 -5.29
C ALA A 30 -13.26 -9.77 -4.66
N GLN A 31 -12.27 -9.88 -3.77
CA GLN A 31 -12.00 -11.12 -3.04
C GLN A 31 -13.19 -11.52 -2.15
N LEU A 32 -13.81 -10.55 -1.46
CA LEU A 32 -14.97 -10.80 -0.59
C LEU A 32 -16.20 -11.22 -1.41
N VAL A 33 -16.47 -10.55 -2.52
CA VAL A 33 -17.54 -10.93 -3.45
C VAL A 33 -17.31 -12.36 -3.94
N GLN A 34 -16.10 -12.71 -4.39
CA GLN A 34 -15.80 -14.05 -4.86
C GLN A 34 -15.91 -15.12 -3.76
N TRP A 35 -15.68 -14.75 -2.51
CA TRP A 35 -15.84 -15.66 -1.37
C TRP A 35 -17.32 -15.94 -1.03
N LEU A 36 -18.17 -14.92 -1.12
CA LEU A 36 -19.59 -15.00 -0.75
C LEU A 36 -20.48 -15.45 -1.92
N TRP A 37 -20.16 -14.99 -3.13
CA TRP A 37 -20.89 -15.23 -4.37
C TRP A 37 -19.90 -15.55 -5.50
N PRO A 38 -19.37 -16.78 -5.56
CA PRO A 38 -18.47 -17.19 -6.64
C PRO A 38 -19.08 -16.90 -8.01
N THR A 39 -18.35 -16.17 -8.84
CA THR A 39 -18.80 -15.76 -10.18
C THR A 39 -17.71 -16.04 -11.22
N PRO A 40 -18.07 -16.39 -12.46
CA PRO A 40 -17.10 -16.56 -13.55
C PRO A 40 -16.49 -15.22 -14.02
N LEU A 41 -17.03 -14.08 -13.60
CA LEU A 41 -16.49 -12.76 -13.96
C LEU A 41 -15.18 -12.42 -13.24
N LEU A 42 -14.91 -13.05 -12.10
CA LEU A 42 -13.70 -12.85 -11.31
C LEU A 42 -12.86 -14.13 -11.34
N PRO A 43 -11.52 -14.02 -11.18
CA PRO A 43 -10.69 -15.19 -10.95
C PRO A 43 -11.17 -16.01 -9.76
N ASP A 44 -10.96 -17.33 -9.81
CA ASP A 44 -11.29 -18.24 -8.72
C ASP A 44 -10.74 -17.76 -7.38
N PHE A 45 -11.47 -18.01 -6.29
CA PHE A 45 -11.10 -17.55 -4.96
C PHE A 45 -9.66 -17.95 -4.56
N ALA A 46 -9.21 -19.13 -4.99
CA ALA A 46 -7.85 -19.61 -4.77
C ALA A 46 -6.78 -18.70 -5.38
N ALA A 47 -7.06 -17.99 -6.48
CA ALA A 47 -6.13 -17.05 -7.10
C ALA A 47 -5.91 -15.78 -6.25
N TRP A 48 -6.84 -15.43 -5.36
CA TRP A 48 -6.80 -14.19 -4.56
C TRP A 48 -5.95 -14.30 -3.29
N GLN A 49 -5.53 -15.50 -2.91
CA GLN A 49 -4.74 -15.75 -1.71
C GLN A 49 -3.67 -16.79 -1.97
N SER A 50 -2.56 -16.72 -1.25
CA SER A 50 -1.49 -17.72 -1.33
C SER A 50 -1.77 -19.00 -0.52
N GLY A 51 -2.88 -19.05 0.23
CA GLY A 51 -3.20 -20.14 1.15
C GLY A 51 -2.39 -20.13 2.46
N LEU A 52 -1.49 -19.15 2.67
CA LEU A 52 -0.65 -19.08 3.88
C LEU A 52 -1.45 -18.77 5.17
N LEU A 53 -2.56 -18.04 5.05
CA LEU A 53 -3.39 -17.64 6.17
C LEU A 53 -4.86 -17.98 5.89
N PRO A 54 -5.65 -18.33 6.92
CA PRO A 54 -7.10 -18.42 6.78
C PRO A 54 -7.69 -17.11 6.30
N TYR A 55 -8.65 -17.17 5.38
CA TYR A 55 -9.21 -15.97 4.75
C TYR A 55 -9.77 -14.95 5.76
N ARG A 56 -10.41 -15.42 6.84
CA ARG A 56 -10.95 -14.53 7.90
C ARG A 56 -9.86 -13.68 8.55
N VAL A 57 -8.70 -14.26 8.82
CA VAL A 57 -7.54 -13.55 9.39
C VAL A 57 -7.00 -12.54 8.38
N LEU A 58 -6.91 -12.96 7.11
CA LEU A 58 -6.47 -12.09 6.02
C LEU A 58 -7.42 -10.89 5.82
N LEU A 59 -8.73 -11.11 5.87
CA LEU A 59 -9.74 -10.07 5.74
C LEU A 59 -9.63 -9.04 6.88
N VAL A 60 -9.48 -9.49 8.13
CA VAL A 60 -9.29 -8.57 9.28
C VAL A 60 -8.04 -7.72 9.08
N ALA A 61 -6.92 -8.32 8.69
CA ALA A 61 -5.69 -7.57 8.41
C ALA A 61 -5.88 -6.53 7.30
N GLN A 62 -6.61 -6.89 6.24
CA GLN A 62 -6.92 -5.98 5.13
C GLN A 62 -7.80 -4.80 5.59
N LEU A 63 -8.82 -5.04 6.40
CA LEU A 63 -9.67 -3.99 6.95
C LEU A 63 -8.89 -3.04 7.87
N VAL A 64 -7.99 -3.57 8.69
CA VAL A 64 -7.08 -2.75 9.51
C VAL A 64 -6.21 -1.86 8.63
N ILE A 65 -5.59 -2.41 7.58
CA ILE A 65 -4.79 -1.63 6.63
C ILE A 65 -5.63 -0.54 5.98
N LEU A 66 -6.84 -0.85 5.48
CA LEU A 66 -7.75 0.12 4.87
C LEU A 66 -8.05 1.28 5.83
N ALA A 67 -8.40 0.96 7.08
CA ALA A 67 -8.73 1.96 8.09
C ALA A 67 -7.52 2.87 8.42
N LEU A 68 -6.33 2.29 8.56
CA LEU A 68 -5.09 3.04 8.82
C LEU A 68 -4.75 3.98 7.67
N VAL A 69 -4.83 3.51 6.43
CA VAL A 69 -4.53 4.34 5.24
C VAL A 69 -5.56 5.45 5.08
N LEU A 70 -6.84 5.14 5.24
CA LEU A 70 -7.93 6.13 5.20
C LEU A 70 -7.74 7.21 6.27
N HIS A 71 -7.38 6.80 7.50
CA HIS A 71 -7.06 7.73 8.58
C HIS A 71 -5.92 8.67 8.19
N GLN A 72 -4.81 8.14 7.66
CA GLN A 72 -3.66 8.95 7.25
C GLN A 72 -4.03 9.93 6.12
N ILE A 73 -4.81 9.50 5.13
CA ILE A 73 -5.32 10.36 4.07
C ILE A 73 -6.13 11.53 4.68
N GLY A 74 -7.05 11.25 5.59
CA GLY A 74 -7.84 12.28 6.28
C GLY A 74 -6.98 13.27 7.07
N GLN A 75 -5.93 12.78 7.74
CA GLN A 75 -4.98 13.63 8.47
C GLN A 75 -4.17 14.53 7.52
N ILE A 76 -3.78 14.04 6.34
CA ILE A 76 -3.04 14.83 5.34
C ILE A 76 -3.95 15.89 4.73
N TRP A 77 -5.18 15.54 4.33
CA TRP A 77 -6.15 16.48 3.76
C TRP A 77 -6.54 17.59 4.74
N SER A 78 -6.74 17.26 6.02
CA SER A 78 -7.07 18.23 7.06
C SER A 78 -5.87 19.06 7.55
N GLY A 79 -4.66 18.79 7.06
CA GLY A 79 -3.44 19.45 7.50
C GLY A 79 -3.01 19.10 8.94
N ARG A 80 -3.64 18.10 9.57
CA ARG A 80 -3.35 17.64 10.93
C ARG A 80 -2.19 16.65 10.98
N ALA A 81 -1.83 16.06 9.84
CA ALA A 81 -0.71 15.13 9.75
C ALA A 81 0.60 15.83 10.16
N ARG A 82 1.34 15.19 11.07
CA ARG A 82 2.64 15.68 11.56
C ARG A 82 3.75 14.80 10.97
N PRO A 83 4.48 15.27 9.94
CA PRO A 83 5.63 14.56 9.40
C PRO A 83 6.68 14.27 10.47
N ARG A 84 7.32 13.09 10.39
CA ARG A 84 8.35 12.62 11.32
C ARG A 84 9.46 11.96 10.51
N ARG A 85 10.65 12.57 10.50
CA ARG A 85 11.73 12.15 9.59
C ARG A 85 12.14 10.69 9.80
N THR A 86 12.30 10.29 11.06
CA THR A 86 12.66 8.90 11.43
C THR A 86 11.64 7.90 10.93
N LEU A 87 10.34 8.18 11.13
CA LEU A 87 9.26 7.34 10.60
C LEU A 87 9.32 7.27 9.07
N GLY A 88 9.53 8.41 8.41
CA GLY A 88 9.68 8.47 6.95
C GLY A 88 10.84 7.60 6.44
N SER A 89 12.01 7.70 7.06
CA SER A 89 13.17 6.87 6.70
C SER A 89 12.91 5.38 6.89
N VAL A 90 12.28 4.97 8.00
CA VAL A 90 11.94 3.57 8.26
C VAL A 90 10.93 3.07 7.24
N LEU A 91 9.86 3.83 6.97
CA LEU A 91 8.84 3.47 5.98
C LEU A 91 9.43 3.37 4.57
N LEU A 92 10.32 4.28 4.18
CA LEU A 92 11.00 4.22 2.89
C LEU A 92 11.87 2.96 2.77
N ALA A 93 12.65 2.65 3.79
CA ALA A 93 13.51 1.45 3.78
C ALA A 93 12.68 0.16 3.73
N LEU A 94 11.70 0.01 4.61
CA LEU A 94 10.83 -1.17 4.65
C LEU A 94 9.96 -1.28 3.41
N GLY A 95 9.41 -0.15 2.93
CA GLY A 95 8.61 -0.09 1.72
C GLY A 95 9.41 -0.46 0.48
N ALA A 96 10.66 -0.01 0.37
CA ALA A 96 11.54 -0.36 -0.75
C ALA A 96 11.91 -1.84 -0.74
N LEU A 97 12.28 -2.38 0.43
CA LEU A 97 12.55 -3.81 0.59
C LEU A 97 11.32 -4.66 0.23
N TYR A 98 10.14 -4.25 0.70
CA TYR A 98 8.90 -4.95 0.42
C TYR A 98 8.48 -4.85 -1.06
N MET A 99 8.66 -3.68 -1.69
CA MET A 99 8.46 -3.49 -3.13
C MET A 99 9.38 -4.41 -3.94
N ALA A 100 10.67 -4.45 -3.60
CA ALA A 100 11.64 -5.32 -4.27
C ALA A 100 11.26 -6.80 -4.14
N GLY A 101 10.86 -7.24 -2.95
CA GLY A 101 10.39 -8.61 -2.71
C GLY A 101 9.13 -8.94 -3.51
N ALA A 102 8.14 -8.04 -3.56
CA ALA A 102 6.92 -8.22 -4.32
C ALA A 102 7.17 -8.26 -5.84
N ALA A 103 8.05 -7.37 -6.34
CA ALA A 103 8.45 -7.33 -7.74
C ALA A 103 9.24 -8.59 -8.14
N PHE A 104 10.19 -9.02 -7.31
CA PHE A 104 10.91 -10.27 -7.51
C PHE A 104 9.96 -11.46 -7.56
N ARG A 105 9.03 -11.54 -6.60
CA ARG A 105 8.02 -12.61 -6.55
C ARG A 105 7.18 -12.64 -7.83
N LEU A 106 6.71 -11.48 -8.29
CA LEU A 106 5.94 -11.35 -9.53
C LEU A 106 6.77 -11.79 -10.74
N ALA A 107 8.00 -11.31 -10.87
CA ALA A 107 8.89 -11.63 -11.97
C ALA A 107 9.21 -13.14 -12.02
N ALA A 108 9.54 -13.74 -10.87
CA ALA A 108 9.80 -15.17 -10.77
C ALA A 108 8.57 -16.02 -11.12
N GLY A 109 7.38 -15.58 -10.71
CA GLY A 109 6.11 -16.24 -11.06
C GLY A 109 5.79 -16.16 -12.56
N VAL A 110 5.80 -14.96 -13.14
CA VAL A 110 5.48 -14.73 -14.56
C VAL A 110 6.50 -15.40 -15.48
N ALA A 111 7.78 -15.34 -15.15
CA ALA A 111 8.84 -16.00 -15.91
C ALA A 111 8.91 -17.52 -15.64
N LYS A 112 8.05 -18.07 -14.76
CA LYS A 112 8.00 -19.48 -14.36
C LYS A 112 9.37 -20.01 -13.91
N LEU A 113 10.18 -19.16 -13.28
CA LEU A 113 11.52 -19.50 -12.81
C LEU A 113 11.47 -20.39 -11.56
N ILE A 114 10.41 -20.27 -10.76
CA ILE A 114 10.26 -21.00 -9.50
C ILE A 114 8.85 -21.61 -9.43
N ASP A 115 8.80 -22.93 -9.39
CA ASP A 115 7.55 -23.71 -9.33
C ASP A 115 7.12 -23.97 -7.89
N LEU A 116 6.80 -22.91 -7.16
CA LEU A 116 6.21 -22.99 -5.82
C LEU A 116 4.91 -22.18 -5.79
N PRO A 117 3.85 -22.64 -5.10
CA PRO A 117 2.55 -21.95 -5.02
C PRO A 117 2.65 -20.49 -4.59
N PHE A 118 3.64 -20.18 -3.73
CA PHE A 118 3.96 -18.81 -3.34
C PHE A 118 4.27 -17.91 -4.55
N PHE A 119 5.15 -18.33 -5.46
CA PHE A 119 5.54 -17.53 -6.63
C PHE A 119 4.48 -17.52 -7.73
N GLN A 120 3.67 -18.58 -7.85
CA GLN A 120 2.60 -18.68 -8.84
C GLN A 120 1.37 -17.82 -8.51
N ALA A 121 1.27 -17.30 -7.28
CA ALA A 121 0.21 -16.38 -6.87
C ALA A 121 0.44 -14.95 -7.40
N ILE A 122 0.19 -14.75 -8.70
CA ILE A 122 0.41 -13.48 -9.43
C ILE A 122 -0.43 -12.33 -8.84
N LEU A 123 -1.74 -12.55 -8.65
CA LEU A 123 -2.65 -11.52 -8.13
C LEU A 123 -2.16 -10.97 -6.78
N PRO A 124 -1.91 -11.80 -5.75
CA PRO A 124 -1.34 -11.33 -4.50
C PRO A 124 -0.04 -10.53 -4.68
N SER A 125 0.83 -10.93 -5.60
CA SER A 125 2.09 -10.23 -5.85
C SER A 125 1.87 -8.80 -6.36
N VAL A 126 0.94 -8.60 -7.29
CA VAL A 126 0.54 -7.26 -7.77
C VAL A 126 -0.02 -6.42 -6.62
N PHE A 127 -0.87 -6.99 -5.77
CA PHE A 127 -1.44 -6.23 -4.64
C PHE A 127 -0.42 -5.96 -3.52
N HIS A 128 0.61 -6.79 -3.36
CA HIS A 128 1.74 -6.48 -2.49
C HIS A 128 2.52 -5.27 -3.01
N MET A 129 2.65 -5.08 -4.34
CA MET A 129 3.24 -3.87 -4.92
C MET A 129 2.38 -2.63 -4.65
N VAL A 130 1.04 -2.74 -4.76
CA VAL A 130 0.12 -1.64 -4.39
C VAL A 130 0.30 -1.24 -2.92
N LEU A 131 0.35 -2.22 -2.02
CA LEU A 131 0.58 -1.99 -0.60
C LEU A 131 1.97 -1.40 -0.32
N ALA A 132 3.01 -1.87 -1.03
CA ALA A 132 4.34 -1.29 -0.95
C ALA A 132 4.36 0.17 -1.43
N GLY A 133 3.60 0.48 -2.48
CA GLY A 133 3.36 1.85 -2.95
C GLY A 133 2.75 2.74 -1.86
N VAL A 134 1.76 2.24 -1.13
CA VAL A 134 1.17 2.97 0.01
C VAL A 134 2.24 3.32 1.05
N VAL A 135 3.07 2.32 1.43
CA VAL A 135 4.13 2.50 2.42
C VAL A 135 5.19 3.50 1.94
N LEU A 136 5.59 3.42 0.66
CA LEU A 136 6.57 4.32 0.07
C LEU A 136 6.06 5.77 -0.01
N VAL A 137 4.82 5.99 -0.46
CA VAL A 137 4.23 7.33 -0.53
C VAL A 137 4.07 7.92 0.88
N LEU A 138 3.64 7.12 1.85
CA LEU A 138 3.55 7.57 3.25
C LEU A 138 4.94 7.89 3.82
N GLY A 139 5.94 7.07 3.50
CA GLY A 139 7.33 7.29 3.86
C GLY A 139 7.90 8.60 3.31
N ASP A 140 7.70 8.86 2.02
CA ASP A 140 8.14 10.09 1.35
C ASP A 140 7.48 11.34 1.96
N PHE A 141 6.17 11.27 2.22
CA PHE A 141 5.42 12.31 2.93
C PHE A 141 6.07 12.65 4.29
N HIS A 142 6.34 11.63 5.12
CA HIS A 142 6.93 11.82 6.43
C HIS A 142 8.39 12.30 6.36
N PHE A 143 9.16 11.84 5.39
CA PHE A 143 10.58 12.18 5.24
C PHE A 143 10.77 13.63 4.77
N ARG A 144 10.09 14.01 3.68
CA ARG A 144 10.18 15.36 3.09
C ARG A 144 9.49 16.41 3.95
N GLY A 145 8.31 16.11 4.48
CA GLY A 145 7.56 17.04 5.31
C GLY A 145 8.26 17.37 6.64
N ALA A 146 9.09 16.46 7.16
CA ALA A 146 9.84 16.70 8.40
C ALA A 146 11.11 17.55 8.19
N GLY A 147 11.70 17.51 7.00
CA GLY A 147 12.83 18.38 6.63
C GLY A 147 12.46 19.86 6.65
N VAL A 148 11.23 20.21 6.26
CA VAL A 148 10.73 21.60 6.24
C VAL A 148 10.55 22.18 7.64
N ARG A 149 10.14 21.38 8.64
CA ARG A 149 9.94 21.87 10.01
C ARG A 149 11.23 22.19 10.77
N ARG A 150 12.37 21.62 10.37
CA ARG A 150 13.68 21.87 11.02
C ARG A 150 14.45 23.07 10.45
N GLY A 151 13.97 23.68 9.38
CA GLY A 151 14.59 24.85 8.75
C GLY A 151 13.73 26.12 8.83
N GLY A 152 12.78 26.18 9.77
CA GLY A 152 12.10 27.43 10.11
C GLY A 152 13.00 28.28 10.99
N PRO A 153 12.95 29.62 10.89
CA PRO A 153 13.80 30.49 11.69
C PRO A 153 13.48 30.30 13.18
N ASP A 154 14.53 30.02 13.95
CA ASP A 154 14.55 30.18 15.41
C ASP A 154 14.55 31.67 15.77
#